data_AF-A0A971SPM5-F1
#
_entry.id   AF-A0A971SPM5-F1
#
_cell.length_a   1.000
_cell.length_b   1.000
_cell.length_c   1.000
_cell.angle_alpha   90.00
_cell.angle_beta   90.00
_cell.angle_gamma   90.00
#
_symmetry.space_group_name_H-M   'P 1'
#
loop_
_entity.id
_entity.type
_entity.pdbx_description
1 polymer ?
#
loop_
_entity_poly.entity_id
_entity_poly.type
_entity_poly.pdbx_seq_one_letter_code
_entity_poly.pdbx_strand_id
1 'polypeptide(L)'
;MSAIIYTSESGYTKKYAELLSQGTGLATYELKSIKNAKISKGESVIYLGWLMAGKIKGYKKASKLFDVRAVCAVGMAAPGM
;
A
#
# COMPACT_ATOMS: atom_id res chain seq x y z
N MET A 1 6.81 -4.94 11.92
CA MET A 1 6.10 -4.32 10.78
C MET A 1 6.96 -3.17 10.33
N SER A 2 7.41 -3.17 9.08
CA SER A 2 8.64 -2.45 8.71
C SER A 2 8.38 -1.21 7.88
N ALA A 3 7.32 -1.22 7.07
CA ALA A 3 6.98 -0.10 6.21
C ALA A 3 5.55 -0.18 5.69
N ILE A 4 5.10 0.94 5.13
CA ILE A 4 3.85 1.09 4.41
C ILE A 4 4.17 1.16 2.91
N ILE A 5 3.67 0.21 2.15
CA ILE A 5 3.77 0.19 0.69
C ILE A 5 2.46 0.69 0.11
N TYR A 6 2.51 1.63 -0.83
CA TYR A 6 1.29 2.10 -1.48
C TYR A 6 1.37 2.08 -3.00
N THR A 7 0.20 2.09 -3.64
CA THR A 7 0.06 2.29 -5.09
C THR A 7 -1.00 3.34 -5.33
N SER A 8 -0.65 4.37 -6.07
CA SER A 8 -1.53 5.52 -6.35
C SER A 8 -1.57 5.80 -7.86
N GLU A 9 -2.76 6.14 -8.37
CA GLU A 9 -2.93 6.61 -9.76
C GLU A 9 -2.97 8.14 -9.78
N SER A 10 -3.84 8.75 -8.96
CA SER A 10 -4.06 10.22 -8.94
C SER A 10 -3.52 10.92 -7.69
N GLY A 11 -2.70 10.25 -6.88
CA GLY A 11 -2.08 10.85 -5.69
C GLY A 11 -2.88 10.74 -4.38
N TYR A 12 -4.16 10.34 -4.41
CA TYR A 12 -4.96 10.20 -3.18
C TYR A 12 -4.42 9.11 -2.25
N THR A 13 -4.14 7.91 -2.75
CA THR A 13 -3.60 6.81 -1.93
C THR A 13 -2.27 7.17 -1.29
N LYS A 14 -1.47 8.03 -1.95
CA LYS A 14 -0.22 8.56 -1.38
C LYS A 14 -0.50 9.38 -0.13
N LYS A 15 -1.44 10.34 -0.19
CA LYS A 15 -1.82 11.17 0.97
C LYS A 15 -2.27 10.32 2.16
N TYR A 16 -3.08 9.29 1.93
CA TYR A 16 -3.51 8.38 3.00
C TYR A 16 -2.37 7.53 3.56
N ALA A 17 -1.43 7.10 2.71
CA ALA A 17 -0.24 6.40 3.18
C ALA A 17 0.65 7.30 4.04
N GLU A 18 0.83 8.56 3.65
CA GLU A 18 1.56 9.58 4.42
C GLU A 18 0.89 9.86 5.77
N LEU A 19 -0.45 9.98 5.81
CA LEU A 19 -1.18 10.13 7.07
C LEU A 19 -1.02 8.91 7.98
N LEU A 20 -1.09 7.70 7.42
CA LEU A 20 -0.87 6.48 8.20
C LEU A 20 0.57 6.42 8.72
N SER A 21 1.55 6.81 7.90
CA SER A 21 2.96 6.92 8.27
C SER A 21 3.17 7.88 9.44
N GLN A 22 2.53 9.05 9.42
CA GLN A 22 2.58 10.00 10.53
C GLN A 22 1.98 9.42 11.82
N GLY A 23 0.89 8.64 11.71
CA GLY A 23 0.26 8.00 12.86
C GLY A 23 1.05 6.82 13.44
N THR A 24 1.75 6.05 12.59
CA THR A 24 2.46 4.83 13.03
C THR A 24 3.98 4.99 13.12
N GLY A 25 4.55 6.08 12.62
CA GLY A 25 6.00 6.29 12.49
C GLY A 25 6.69 5.41 11.45
N LEU A 26 5.92 4.70 10.61
CA LEU A 26 6.47 3.76 9.62
C LEU A 26 6.84 4.47 8.32
N ALA A 27 7.96 4.11 7.70
CA ALA A 27 8.35 4.68 6.41
C ALA A 27 7.37 4.28 5.29
N THR A 28 7.08 5.20 4.39
CA THR A 28 6.19 4.98 3.23
C THR A 28 6.95 4.90 1.92
N TYR A 29 6.64 3.89 1.10
CA TYR A 29 7.22 3.70 -0.22
C TYR A 29 6.16 3.40 -1.26
N GLU A 30 6.36 3.94 -2.47
CA GLU A 30 5.52 3.59 -3.61
C GLU A 30 5.97 2.27 -4.24
N LEU A 31 5.02 1.39 -4.56
CA LEU A 31 5.28 0.08 -5.19
C LEU A 31 6.07 0.20 -6.50
N LYS A 32 5.89 1.28 -7.28
CA LYS A 32 6.65 1.54 -8.52
C LYS A 32 8.12 1.85 -8.24
N SER A 33 8.38 2.62 -7.18
CA SER A 33 9.71 3.07 -6.77
C SER A 33 10.39 2.12 -5.79
N ILE A 34 9.75 0.99 -5.46
CA ILE A 34 10.22 0.08 -4.42
C ILE A 34 11.55 -0.61 -4.74
N LYS A 35 11.91 -0.67 -6.03
CA LYS A 35 13.21 -1.20 -6.47
C LYS A 35 14.39 -0.42 -5.89
N ASN A 36 14.19 0.85 -5.55
CA ASN A 36 15.19 1.74 -4.96
C ASN A 36 15.01 1.91 -3.45
N ALA A 37 14.02 1.25 -2.84
CA ALA A 37 13.77 1.34 -1.41
C ALA A 37 14.71 0.39 -0.63
N LYS A 38 15.14 0.81 0.56
CA LYS A 38 15.90 -0.01 1.51
C LYS A 38 14.99 -0.99 2.28
N ILE A 39 14.07 -1.68 1.59
CA ILE A 39 13.22 -2.72 2.18
C ILE A 39 13.62 -4.07 1.60
N SER A 40 13.82 -5.03 2.49
CA SER A 40 14.10 -6.41 2.07
C SER A 40 12.82 -7.10 1.61
N LYS A 41 12.94 -7.93 0.56
CA LYS A 41 11.85 -8.80 0.13
C LYS A 41 11.48 -9.75 1.28
N GLY A 42 10.19 -9.94 1.49
CA GLY A 42 9.66 -10.79 2.57
C GLY A 42 9.49 -10.10 3.93
N GLU A 43 9.83 -8.81 4.08
CA GLU A 43 9.49 -8.08 5.30
C GLU A 43 7.98 -7.88 5.48
N SER A 44 7.56 -7.77 6.73
CA SER A 44 6.17 -7.54 7.11
C SER A 44 5.76 -6.09 6.84
N VAL A 45 4.85 -5.88 5.90
CA VAL A 45 4.42 -4.54 5.45
C VAL A 45 2.91 -4.34 5.51
N ILE A 46 2.50 -3.07 5.55
CA ILE A 46 1.11 -2.64 5.34
C ILE A 46 0.98 -2.19 3.89
N TYR A 47 -0.06 -2.64 3.18
CA TYR A 47 -0.29 -2.26 1.79
C TYR A 47 -1.50 -1.34 1.62
N LEU A 48 -1.31 -0.19 0.99
CA LEU A 48 -2.38 0.72 0.56
C LEU A 48 -2.53 0.68 -0.97
N GLY A 49 -3.66 0.19 -1.44
CA GLY A 49 -3.98 0.19 -2.86
C GLY A 49 -5.23 0.99 -3.16
N TRP A 50 -5.27 1.62 -4.32
CA TRP A 50 -6.51 2.21 -4.81
C TRP A 50 -7.47 1.12 -5.29
N LEU A 51 -8.76 1.38 -5.09
CA LEU A 51 -9.83 0.48 -5.49
C LEU A 51 -10.27 0.79 -6.92
N MET A 52 -10.26 -0.22 -7.78
CA MET A 52 -10.75 -0.14 -9.16
C MET A 52 -11.61 -1.37 -9.44
N ALA A 53 -12.89 -1.15 -9.75
CA ALA A 53 -13.84 -2.22 -10.08
C ALA A 53 -13.85 -3.38 -9.06
N GLY A 54 -13.92 -3.06 -7.76
CA GLY A 54 -13.95 -4.05 -6.67
C GLY A 54 -12.61 -4.72 -6.38
N LYS A 55 -11.50 -4.30 -7.03
CA LYS A 55 -10.17 -4.89 -6.83
C LYS A 55 -9.18 -3.84 -6.35
N ILE A 56 -8.31 -4.26 -5.45
CA ILE A 56 -7.20 -3.46 -4.95
C ILE A 56 -6.03 -3.58 -5.93
N LYS A 57 -5.73 -2.50 -6.64
CA LYS A 57 -4.76 -2.52 -7.73
C LYS A 57 -3.34 -2.48 -7.19
N GLY A 58 -2.52 -3.46 -7.59
CA GLY A 58 -1.12 -3.62 -7.18
C GLY A 58 -0.91 -4.63 -6.03
N TYR A 59 -1.97 -5.04 -5.32
CA TYR A 59 -1.88 -5.98 -4.20
C TYR A 59 -1.18 -7.30 -4.56
N LYS A 60 -1.55 -7.94 -5.68
CA LYS A 60 -0.91 -9.18 -6.16
C LYS A 60 0.61 -9.06 -6.35
N LYS A 61 1.10 -7.86 -6.71
CA LYS A 61 2.55 -7.62 -6.85
C LYS A 61 3.18 -7.41 -5.47
N ALA A 62 2.54 -6.64 -4.60
CA ALA A 62 3.01 -6.41 -3.23
C ALA A 62 3.11 -7.72 -2.44
N SER A 63 2.07 -8.56 -2.47
CA SER A 63 2.03 -9.86 -1.76
C SER A 63 3.06 -10.88 -2.27
N LYS A 64 3.56 -10.74 -3.49
CA LYS A 64 4.68 -11.58 -4.00
C LYS A 64 6.05 -11.09 -3.53
N LEU A 65 6.16 -9.81 -3.19
CA LEU A 65 7.44 -9.18 -2.84
C LEU A 65 7.63 -9.08 -1.33
N PHE A 66 6.55 -8.98 -0.57
CA PHE A 66 6.54 -8.70 0.87
C PHE A 66 5.53 -9.57 1.60
N ASP A 67 5.74 -9.74 2.90
CA ASP A 67 4.78 -10.34 3.82
C ASP A 67 3.70 -9.30 4.17
N VAL A 68 2.65 -9.23 3.37
CA VAL A 68 1.59 -8.23 3.55
C VAL A 68 0.69 -8.63 4.71
N ARG A 69 0.83 -7.93 5.84
CA ARG A 69 0.09 -8.21 7.09
C ARG A 69 -1.24 -7.48 7.19
N ALA A 70 -1.36 -6.36 6.49
CA ALA A 70 -2.58 -5.55 6.47
C ALA A 70 -2.75 -4.91 5.09
N VAL A 71 -3.99 -4.75 4.67
CA VAL A 71 -4.35 -4.12 3.41
C VAL A 71 -5.43 -3.07 3.67
N CYS A 72 -5.21 -1.84 3.19
CA CYS A 72 -6.24 -0.82 3.15
C CYS A 72 -6.55 -0.47 1.69
N ALA A 73 -7.84 -0.50 1.36
CA ALA A 73 -8.32 -0.01 0.09
C ALA A 73 -8.66 1.48 0.19
N VAL A 74 -8.22 2.26 -0.79
CA VAL A 74 -8.51 3.69 -0.87
C VAL A 74 -9.34 3.96 -2.12
N GLY A 75 -10.54 4.50 -1.94
CA GLY A 75 -11.46 4.81 -3.03
C GLY A 75 -12.90 4.53 -2.63
N MET A 76 -13.80 4.66 -3.59
CA MET A 76 -15.21 4.37 -3.41
C MET A 76 -15.49 2.94 -3.89
N ALA A 77 -16.20 2.18 -3.07
CA ALA A 77 -16.85 0.93 -3.46
C ALA A 77 -18.35 1.10 -3.25
N ALA A 78 -19.16 0.36 -4.01
CA ALA A 78 -20.59 0.29 -3.74
C ALA A 78 -20.80 -0.31 -2.34
N PRO A 79 -21.71 0.24 -1.51
CA PRO A 79 -22.05 -0.39 -0.24
C PRO A 79 -22.60 -1.80 -0.49
N GLY A 80 -22.07 -2.80 0.22
CA GLY A 80 -22.57 -4.19 0.16
C GLY A 80 -21.80 -5.16 -0.76
N MET A 81 -20.59 -4.79 -1.21
CA MET A 81 -19.63 -5.75 -1.80
C MET A 81 -18.68 -6.33 -0.77
#